data_AF-A0A536RKU2-F1
#
_entry.id   AF-A0A536RKU2-F1
#
_cell.length_a   1.000
_cell.length_b   1.000
_cell.length_c   1.000
_cell.angle_alpha   90.00
_cell.angle_beta   90.00
_cell.angle_gamma   90.00
#
_symmetry.space_group_name_H-M   'P 1'
#
loop_
_entity.id
_entity.type
_entity.pdbx_description
1 polymer ?
#
loop_
_entity_poly.entity_id
_entity_poly.type
_entity_poly.pdbx_seq_one_letter_code
_entity_poly.pdbx_strand_id
1 'polypeptide(L)'
;MENHDLAWAAGFFDGEGWANRQRRGVNSRINQAGLDGVPEVLTKFHRIVGVGRIHGPVIVEGRQPLYYWDATSRPDLLQVVERIGPWLCPVKRAEFERTLGGPLPAQVWPGSMSEELAWAGGFFDGEGSTCLDKHRTHAGYQVPVLYVPQSAETGIAPELVRLQKALGIGTISGLRKSKPPWKPYRRWRVFSVEKVFLALHMLWPFIGNVKRAQARHAMQVVLAQPDLVRGNPAFGVAGARYCLRGHDKWNARIRPFKGRGKNEEDPLNHFRQCMTCVREDARAKRTKKRRP
;
A
#
# COMPACT_ATOMS: atom_id res chain seq x y z
N MET A 1 15.18 -4.85 23.44
CA MET A 1 14.16 -4.52 22.44
C MET A 1 14.88 -4.42 21.11
N GLU A 2 14.50 -5.22 20.12
CA GLU A 2 15.20 -5.26 18.83
C GLU A 2 14.89 -4.00 18.01
N ASN A 3 15.85 -3.50 17.22
CA ASN A 3 15.63 -2.35 16.33
C ASN A 3 14.45 -2.56 15.37
N HIS A 4 14.15 -3.82 15.01
CA HIS A 4 12.98 -4.16 14.21
C HIS A 4 11.65 -3.81 14.90
N ASP A 5 11.54 -3.99 16.21
CA ASP A 5 10.33 -3.62 16.95
C ASP A 5 10.13 -2.10 16.94
N LEU A 6 11.21 -1.33 17.16
CA LEU A 6 11.16 0.14 17.11
C LEU A 6 10.81 0.64 15.71
N ALA A 7 11.43 0.07 14.68
CA ALA A 7 11.13 0.38 13.29
C ALA A 7 9.68 0.05 12.92
N TRP A 8 9.19 -1.14 13.32
CA TRP A 8 7.79 -1.53 13.15
C TRP A 8 6.85 -0.55 13.85
N ALA A 9 7.13 -0.17 15.11
CA ALA A 9 6.29 0.77 15.84
C ALA A 9 6.26 2.16 15.18
N ALA A 10 7.38 2.62 14.63
CA ALA A 10 7.44 3.85 13.84
C ALA A 10 6.58 3.77 12.58
N GLY A 11 6.66 2.66 11.83
CA GLY A 11 5.83 2.46 10.64
C GLY A 11 4.35 2.42 10.97
N PHE A 12 3.97 1.73 12.04
CA PHE A 12 2.59 1.68 12.51
C PHE A 12 2.08 3.06 12.93
N PHE A 13 2.91 3.85 13.61
CA PHE A 13 2.59 5.24 13.96
C PHE A 13 2.49 6.15 12.72
N ASP A 14 3.37 5.99 11.73
CA ASP A 14 3.30 6.74 10.47
C ASP A 14 1.98 6.50 9.72
N GLY A 15 1.38 5.30 9.86
CA GLY A 15 0.09 4.97 9.27
C GLY A 15 -1.10 5.53 10.07
N GLU A 16 -1.17 5.19 11.36
CA GLU A 16 -2.41 5.36 12.14
C GLU A 16 -2.30 6.41 13.25
N GLY A 17 -1.09 6.84 13.56
CA GLY A 17 -0.78 7.74 14.65
C GLY A 17 -0.97 9.20 14.30
N TRP A 18 -1.17 10.02 15.31
CA TRP A 18 -1.06 11.47 15.19
C TRP A 18 -0.62 12.07 16.53
N ALA A 19 0.06 13.21 16.46
CA ALA A 19 0.42 14.01 17.62
C ALA A 19 -0.07 15.45 17.44
N ASN A 20 -0.66 16.03 18.49
CA ASN A 20 -1.10 17.42 18.47
C ASN A 20 -1.01 18.08 19.85
N ARG A 21 -0.90 19.41 19.85
CA ARG A 21 -1.02 20.24 21.03
C ARG A 21 -2.48 20.63 21.25
N GLN A 22 -2.98 20.42 22.46
CA GLN A 22 -4.29 20.88 22.90
C GLN A 22 -4.14 22.12 23.79
N ARG A 23 -5.24 22.85 24.04
CA ARG A 23 -5.25 24.07 24.86
C ARG A 23 -4.62 23.87 26.25
N ARG A 24 -4.76 22.67 26.83
CA ARG A 24 -4.28 22.32 28.18
C ARG A 24 -3.15 21.28 28.22
N GLY A 25 -2.55 20.92 27.09
CA GLY A 25 -1.49 19.90 27.09
C GLY A 25 -1.10 19.39 25.71
N VAL A 26 -0.50 18.21 25.70
CA VAL A 26 -0.11 17.51 24.48
C VAL A 26 -0.88 16.19 24.40
N ASN A 27 -1.09 15.69 23.19
CA ASN A 27 -1.74 14.41 22.98
C ASN A 27 -1.09 13.70 21.79
N SER A 28 -0.89 12.39 21.92
CA SER A 28 -0.57 11.49 20.83
C SER A 28 -1.50 10.29 20.90
N ARG A 29 -2.01 9.82 19.76
CA ARG A 29 -3.00 8.74 19.72
C ARG A 29 -2.88 7.89 18.47
N ILE A 30 -3.16 6.60 18.62
CA ILE A 30 -3.37 5.63 17.54
C ILE A 30 -4.76 5.01 17.74
N ASN A 31 -5.56 4.93 16.68
CA ASN A 31 -6.88 4.29 16.72
C ASN A 31 -6.85 2.97 15.94
N GLN A 32 -7.51 1.93 16.45
CA GLN A 32 -7.72 0.68 15.72
C GLN A 32 -9.08 0.07 16.05
N ALA A 33 -9.75 -0.46 15.03
CA ALA A 33 -10.97 -1.24 15.22
C ALA A 33 -10.62 -2.67 15.63
N GLY A 34 -11.41 -3.25 16.53
CA GLY A 34 -11.27 -4.63 16.98
C GLY A 34 -12.64 -5.24 17.30
N LEU A 35 -12.99 -6.34 16.63
CA LEU A 35 -14.24 -7.06 16.90
C LEU A 35 -14.14 -7.89 18.19
N ASP A 36 -13.00 -8.55 18.39
CA ASP A 36 -12.81 -9.58 19.43
C ASP A 36 -11.95 -9.09 20.62
N GLY A 37 -11.96 -7.78 20.89
CA GLY A 37 -11.18 -7.16 21.96
C GLY A 37 -10.12 -6.18 21.45
N VAL A 38 -9.17 -5.85 22.33
CA VAL A 38 -8.08 -4.92 22.04
C VAL A 38 -7.24 -5.46 20.87
N PRO A 39 -7.07 -4.69 19.78
CA PRO A 39 -6.23 -5.09 18.65
C PRO A 39 -4.79 -5.37 19.07
N GLU A 40 -4.25 -6.52 18.66
CA GLU A 40 -2.89 -6.97 18.95
C GLU A 40 -1.82 -5.92 18.62
N VAL A 41 -2.01 -5.19 17.52
CA VAL A 41 -1.10 -4.12 17.08
C VAL A 41 -1.03 -2.95 18.08
N LEU A 42 -2.12 -2.62 18.79
CA LEU A 42 -2.10 -1.60 19.85
C LEU A 42 -1.32 -2.11 21.07
N THR A 43 -1.54 -3.37 21.46
CA THR A 43 -0.80 -4.00 22.56
C THR A 43 0.69 -4.11 22.25
N LYS A 44 1.05 -4.51 21.02
CA LYS A 44 2.43 -4.56 20.54
C LYS A 44 3.07 -3.17 20.56
N PHE A 45 2.39 -2.16 20.01
CA PHE A 45 2.87 -0.78 20.04
C PHE A 45 3.10 -0.28 21.47
N HIS A 46 2.10 -0.43 22.35
CA HIS A 46 2.18 -0.03 23.75
C HIS A 46 3.37 -0.67 24.48
N ARG A 47 3.60 -1.97 24.27
CA ARG A 47 4.76 -2.69 24.84
C ARG A 47 6.09 -2.13 24.33
N ILE A 48 6.16 -1.73 23.06
CA ILE A 48 7.39 -1.21 22.45
C ILE A 48 7.70 0.21 22.94
N VAL A 49 6.72 1.10 23.00
CA VAL A 49 6.95 2.48 23.49
C VAL A 49 7.05 2.55 25.02
N GLY A 50 6.40 1.63 25.74
CA GLY A 50 6.45 1.51 27.19
C GLY A 50 5.67 2.59 27.96
N VAL A 51 4.93 3.44 27.25
CA VAL A 51 4.16 4.57 27.82
C VAL A 51 2.78 4.69 27.17
N GLY A 52 1.96 5.56 27.74
CA GLY A 52 0.58 5.77 27.34
C GLY A 52 -0.35 4.70 27.91
N ARG A 53 -1.59 4.70 27.44
CA ARG A 53 -2.65 3.81 27.92
C ARG A 53 -3.49 3.34 26.73
N ILE A 54 -4.00 2.11 26.81
CA ILE A 54 -4.98 1.60 25.86
C ILE A 54 -6.37 1.77 26.46
N HIS A 55 -7.28 2.34 25.67
CA HIS A 55 -8.65 2.62 26.01
C HIS A 55 -9.61 1.96 25.01
N GLY A 56 -10.88 1.89 25.41
CA GLY A 56 -11.97 1.34 24.62
C GLY A 56 -12.55 0.04 25.23
N PRO A 57 -13.49 -0.59 24.52
CA PRO A 57 -14.01 -0.15 23.22
C PRO A 57 -14.93 1.07 23.34
N VAL A 58 -14.80 2.01 22.40
CA VAL A 58 -15.84 2.98 22.11
C VAL A 58 -16.83 2.32 21.15
N ILE A 59 -18.06 2.13 21.61
CA ILE A 59 -19.13 1.49 20.84
C ILE A 59 -20.00 2.57 20.19
N VAL A 60 -20.12 2.51 18.86
CA VAL A 60 -21.00 3.37 18.07
C VAL A 60 -21.83 2.47 17.17
N GLU A 61 -23.15 2.67 17.15
CA GLU A 61 -24.07 1.89 16.33
C GLU A 61 -23.65 1.87 14.85
N GLY A 62 -23.68 0.69 14.24
CA GLY A 62 -23.27 0.48 12.85
C GLY A 62 -21.76 0.58 12.58
N ARG A 63 -20.91 0.67 13.62
CA ARG A 63 -19.45 0.68 13.49
C ARG A 63 -18.82 -0.43 14.31
N GLN A 64 -17.62 -0.85 13.89
CA GLN A 64 -16.83 -1.78 14.68
C GLN A 64 -16.35 -1.12 15.98
N PRO A 65 -16.23 -1.87 17.09
CA PRO A 65 -15.70 -1.34 18.33
C PRO A 65 -14.32 -0.72 18.12
N LEU A 66 -14.15 0.53 18.57
CA LEU A 66 -12.92 1.27 18.38
C LEU A 66 -12.11 1.30 19.68
N TYR A 67 -10.86 0.85 19.58
CA TYR A 67 -9.86 0.97 20.64
C TYR A 67 -8.84 2.02 20.25
N TYR A 68 -8.18 2.60 21.24
CA TYR A 68 -7.10 3.54 20.97
C TYR A 68 -6.04 3.49 22.05
N TRP A 69 -4.79 3.63 21.62
CA TRP A 69 -3.68 3.96 22.51
C TRP A 69 -3.55 5.48 22.56
N ASP A 70 -3.38 6.07 23.74
CA ASP A 70 -3.01 7.48 23.85
C ASP A 70 -1.96 7.79 24.93
N ALA A 71 -1.23 8.87 24.69
CA ALA A 71 -0.28 9.47 25.61
C ALA A 71 -0.59 10.97 25.73
N THR A 72 -0.72 11.47 26.95
CA THR A 72 -1.25 12.83 27.21
C THR A 72 -0.31 13.72 28.00
N SER A 73 0.91 13.25 28.29
CA SER A 73 1.91 14.02 29.03
C SER A 73 3.13 14.31 28.15
N ARG A 74 3.81 15.44 28.41
CA ARG A 74 5.05 15.79 27.71
C ARG A 74 6.16 14.75 27.92
N PRO A 75 6.39 14.22 29.13
CA PRO A 75 7.34 13.11 29.34
C PRO A 75 7.02 11.87 28.49
N ASP A 76 5.75 11.45 28.42
CA ASP A 76 5.39 10.27 27.61
C ASP A 76 5.67 10.51 26.13
N LEU A 77 5.31 11.67 25.57
CA LEU A 77 5.58 11.97 24.17
C LEU A 77 7.08 12.05 23.87
N LEU A 78 7.88 12.58 24.79
CA LEU A 78 9.34 12.57 24.65
C LEU A 78 9.88 11.14 24.61
N GLN A 79 9.38 10.25 25.47
CA GLN A 79 9.76 8.84 25.48
C GLN A 79 9.33 8.11 24.22
N VAL A 80 8.13 8.39 23.68
CA VAL A 80 7.70 7.86 22.38
C VAL A 80 8.69 8.28 21.30
N VAL A 81 9.01 9.57 21.21
CA VAL A 81 9.93 10.08 20.20
C VAL A 81 11.34 9.51 20.36
N GLU A 82 11.85 9.37 21.59
CA GLU A 82 13.14 8.76 21.84
C GLU A 82 13.20 7.32 21.29
N ARG A 83 12.10 6.57 21.44
CA ARG A 83 12.00 5.18 20.99
C ARG A 83 11.87 5.04 19.47
N ILE A 84 10.92 5.75 18.85
CA ILE A 84 10.56 5.49 17.44
C ILE A 84 11.02 6.60 16.48
N GLY A 85 11.44 7.75 17.02
CA GLY A 85 11.82 8.94 16.26
C GLY A 85 12.81 8.70 15.11
N PRO A 86 13.88 7.88 15.28
CA PRO A 86 14.82 7.62 14.20
C PRO A 86 14.17 7.05 12.93
N TRP A 87 13.09 6.29 13.06
CA TRP A 87 12.39 5.64 11.96
C TRP A 87 11.11 6.36 11.52
N LEU A 88 10.71 7.48 12.13
CA LEU A 88 9.50 8.21 11.71
C LEU A 88 9.70 8.94 10.38
N CYS A 89 8.65 8.99 9.56
CA CYS A 89 8.61 9.81 8.36
C CYS A 89 8.51 11.32 8.69
N PRO A 90 8.90 12.20 7.74
CA PRO A 90 8.93 13.65 7.98
C PRO A 90 7.60 14.25 8.46
N VAL A 91 6.46 13.71 8.03
CA VAL A 91 5.14 14.22 8.41
C VAL A 91 4.90 14.05 9.92
N LYS A 92 5.06 12.83 10.45
CA LYS A 92 4.87 12.57 11.88
C LYS A 92 5.96 13.16 12.75
N ARG A 93 7.20 13.23 12.25
CA ARG A 93 8.26 13.98 12.92
C ARG A 93 7.86 15.44 13.11
N ALA A 94 7.39 16.11 12.06
CA ALA A 94 6.93 17.50 12.15
C ALA A 94 5.70 17.66 13.07
N GLU A 95 4.80 16.69 13.13
CA GLU A 95 3.69 16.68 14.11
C GLU A 95 4.22 16.68 15.55
N PHE A 96 5.20 15.82 15.87
CA PHE A 96 5.82 15.79 17.19
C PHE A 96 6.60 17.07 17.50
N GLU A 97 7.36 17.62 16.54
CA GLU A 97 8.11 18.88 16.73
C GLU A 97 7.18 20.04 17.09
N ARG A 98 6.08 20.18 16.33
CA ARG A 98 5.04 21.18 16.63
C ARG A 98 4.39 20.93 17.99
N THR A 99 4.14 19.68 18.35
CA THR A 99 3.48 19.31 19.61
C THR A 99 4.37 19.58 20.82
N LEU A 100 5.64 19.22 20.74
CA LEU A 100 6.63 19.34 21.82
C LEU A 100 7.30 20.71 21.88
N GLY A 101 7.14 21.53 20.84
CA GLY A 101 7.66 22.91 20.78
C GLY A 101 9.18 22.98 20.58
N GLY A 102 9.76 22.03 19.85
CA GLY A 102 11.19 21.98 19.59
C GLY A 102 11.55 20.92 18.54
N PRO A 103 12.75 21.03 17.92
CA PRO A 103 13.21 20.07 16.94
C PRO A 103 13.45 18.71 17.61
N LEU A 104 13.22 17.63 16.87
CA LEU A 104 13.61 16.30 17.31
C LEU A 104 15.07 16.01 16.95
N PRO A 105 15.76 15.12 17.69
CA PRO A 105 17.10 14.67 17.32
C PRO A 105 17.15 14.22 15.87
N ALA A 106 18.24 14.55 15.17
CA ALA A 106 18.38 14.30 13.74
C ALA A 106 17.99 12.87 13.37
N GLN A 107 17.32 12.72 12.22
CA GLN A 107 16.96 11.40 11.71
C GLN A 107 18.24 10.61 11.44
N VAL A 108 18.51 9.61 12.26
CA VAL A 108 19.47 8.55 11.94
C VAL A 108 18.70 7.56 11.08
N TRP A 109 18.96 7.60 9.77
CA TRP A 109 18.35 6.67 8.81
C TRP A 109 18.54 5.23 9.28
N PRO A 110 17.54 4.33 9.09
CA PRO A 110 17.64 2.95 9.53
C PRO A 110 18.93 2.30 9.04
N GLY A 111 19.58 1.58 9.95
CA GLY A 111 20.92 1.06 9.74
C GLY A 111 20.97 -0.11 8.76
N SER A 112 19.82 -0.73 8.44
CA SER A 112 19.77 -1.90 7.55
C SER A 112 18.48 -2.00 6.73
N MET A 113 18.55 -2.76 5.63
CA MET A 113 17.38 -3.15 4.82
C MET A 113 16.32 -3.88 5.64
N SER A 114 16.72 -4.67 6.65
CA SER A 114 15.79 -5.41 7.50
C SER A 114 14.96 -4.46 8.38
N GLU A 115 15.55 -3.37 8.88
CA GLU A 115 14.82 -2.33 9.62
C GLU A 115 13.84 -1.56 8.72
N GLU A 116 14.19 -1.32 7.44
CA GLU A 116 13.25 -0.73 6.48
C GLU A 116 12.06 -1.64 6.18
N LEU A 117 12.27 -2.96 6.14
CA LEU A 117 11.18 -3.93 6.01
C LEU A 117 10.34 -4.03 7.28
N ALA A 118 10.95 -3.89 8.46
CA ALA A 118 10.23 -3.82 9.72
C ALA A 118 9.33 -2.59 9.79
N TRP A 119 9.84 -1.41 9.41
CA TRP A 119 9.04 -0.19 9.25
C TRP A 119 7.91 -0.40 8.24
N ALA A 120 8.20 -0.98 7.07
CA ALA A 120 7.19 -1.26 6.06
C ALA A 120 6.09 -2.21 6.59
N GLY A 121 6.46 -3.20 7.41
CA GLY A 121 5.54 -4.11 8.07
C GLY A 121 4.60 -3.39 9.03
N GLY A 122 5.12 -2.50 9.88
CA GLY A 122 4.29 -1.69 10.78
C GLY A 122 3.35 -0.75 10.05
N PHE A 123 3.85 -0.09 9.01
CA PHE A 123 3.04 0.80 8.17
C PHE A 123 1.93 0.03 7.45
N PHE A 124 2.24 -1.19 6.99
CA PHE A 124 1.25 -2.09 6.39
C PHE A 124 0.25 -2.63 7.42
N ASP A 125 0.65 -2.86 8.67
CA ASP A 125 -0.26 -3.28 9.75
C ASP A 125 -1.29 -2.20 10.09
N GLY A 126 -0.91 -0.92 10.00
CA GLY A 126 -1.86 0.19 10.10
C GLY A 126 -2.74 0.27 8.85
N GLU A 127 -2.17 0.81 7.78
CA GLU A 127 -2.92 1.30 6.61
C GLU A 127 -3.09 0.25 5.50
N GLY A 128 -2.33 -0.84 5.57
CA GLY A 128 -2.26 -1.84 4.52
C GLY A 128 -3.44 -2.80 4.47
N SER A 129 -3.66 -3.38 3.30
CA SER A 129 -4.62 -4.44 3.10
C SER A 129 -4.13 -5.42 2.06
N THR A 130 -4.35 -6.70 2.33
CA THR A 130 -4.29 -7.75 1.32
C THR A 130 -5.71 -8.18 0.97
N CYS A 131 -6.10 -8.01 -0.28
CA CYS A 131 -7.45 -8.33 -0.74
C CYS A 131 -7.45 -8.98 -2.12
N LEU A 132 -8.61 -9.50 -2.50
CA LEU A 132 -8.86 -10.09 -3.81
C LEU A 132 -9.59 -9.08 -4.68
N ASP A 133 -9.08 -8.86 -5.90
CA ASP A 133 -9.73 -8.02 -6.91
C ASP A 133 -10.19 -8.91 -8.07
N LYS A 134 -11.24 -8.49 -8.78
CA LYS A 134 -11.76 -9.24 -9.92
C LYS A 134 -10.76 -9.17 -11.06
N HIS A 135 -10.49 -10.30 -11.70
CA HIS A 135 -9.70 -10.31 -12.91
C HIS A 135 -10.43 -9.52 -14.00
N ARG A 136 -9.71 -8.62 -14.67
CA ARG A 136 -10.32 -7.67 -15.62
C ARG A 136 -11.01 -8.36 -16.81
N THR A 137 -10.60 -9.57 -17.16
CA THR A 137 -11.05 -10.26 -18.39
C THR A 137 -11.58 -11.67 -18.17
N HIS A 138 -11.49 -12.23 -16.97
CA HIS A 138 -11.99 -13.57 -16.68
C HIS A 138 -13.02 -13.45 -15.58
N ALA A 139 -14.29 -13.68 -15.94
CA ALA A 139 -15.35 -13.74 -14.96
C ALA A 139 -15.05 -14.87 -13.97
N GLY A 140 -15.34 -14.64 -12.68
CA GLY A 140 -15.07 -15.61 -11.60
C GLY A 140 -13.60 -15.67 -11.16
N TYR A 141 -12.64 -15.22 -11.97
CA TYR A 141 -11.23 -15.24 -11.58
C TYR A 141 -10.85 -14.04 -10.72
N GLN A 142 -10.01 -14.27 -9.71
CA GLN A 142 -9.57 -13.30 -8.74
C GLN A 142 -8.06 -13.14 -8.77
N VAL A 143 -7.58 -11.93 -8.50
CA VAL A 143 -6.15 -11.62 -8.38
C VAL A 143 -5.86 -11.05 -7.00
N PRO A 144 -4.73 -11.42 -6.38
CA PRO A 144 -4.37 -10.86 -5.10
C PRO A 144 -3.85 -9.43 -5.31
N VAL A 145 -4.09 -8.59 -4.33
CA VAL A 145 -3.68 -7.19 -4.33
C VAL A 145 -3.17 -6.81 -2.96
N LEU A 146 -1.97 -6.24 -2.90
CA LEU A 146 -1.57 -5.42 -1.74
C LEU A 146 -1.90 -3.97 -2.04
N TYR A 147 -2.40 -3.29 -1.04
CA TYR A 147 -2.90 -1.94 -1.13
C TYR A 147 -2.54 -1.17 0.13
N VAL A 148 -2.01 0.06 -0.03
CA VAL A 148 -1.82 1.02 1.06
C VAL A 148 -2.28 2.39 0.56
N PRO A 149 -3.34 3.00 1.11
CA PRO A 149 -3.73 4.37 0.82
C PRO A 149 -2.96 5.36 1.68
N GLN A 150 -2.72 6.56 1.14
CA GLN A 150 -2.36 7.72 1.94
C GLN A 150 -2.89 9.00 1.32
N SER A 151 -3.33 9.92 2.18
CA SER A 151 -3.60 11.30 1.81
C SER A 151 -2.37 12.16 2.12
N ALA A 152 -2.10 13.13 1.26
CA ALA A 152 -1.09 14.14 1.48
C ALA A 152 -1.65 15.48 1.02
N GLU A 153 -1.28 16.56 1.70
CA GLU A 153 -1.68 17.92 1.32
C GLU A 153 -1.10 18.29 -0.05
N THR A 154 0.19 17.99 -0.26
CA THR A 154 0.90 18.21 -1.50
C THR A 154 1.65 16.96 -1.94
N GLY A 155 1.81 16.78 -3.26
CA GLY A 155 2.66 15.71 -3.81
C GLY A 155 2.24 14.28 -3.44
N ILE A 156 3.21 13.39 -3.36
CA ILE A 156 3.05 12.00 -2.91
C ILE A 156 3.47 11.94 -1.44
N ALA A 157 2.67 11.29 -0.59
CA ALA A 157 3.01 11.00 0.81
C ALA A 157 4.41 10.35 0.91
N PRO A 158 5.35 10.91 1.70
CA PRO A 158 6.68 10.35 1.90
C PRO A 158 6.68 8.88 2.31
N GLU A 159 5.70 8.47 3.10
CA GLU A 159 5.48 7.11 3.58
C GLU A 159 5.24 6.15 2.40
N LEU A 160 4.46 6.55 1.39
CA LEU A 160 4.26 5.73 0.18
C LEU A 160 5.55 5.57 -0.64
N VAL A 161 6.35 6.64 -0.73
CA VAL A 161 7.63 6.61 -1.45
C VAL A 161 8.61 5.69 -0.72
N ARG A 162 8.66 5.78 0.61
CA ARG A 162 9.51 4.95 1.45
C ARG A 162 9.11 3.48 1.36
N LEU A 163 7.81 3.17 1.47
CA LEU A 163 7.29 1.81 1.28
C LEU A 163 7.68 1.23 -0.08
N GLN A 164 7.52 2.02 -1.15
CA GLN A 164 7.89 1.59 -2.49
C GLN A 164 9.40 1.30 -2.61
N LYS A 165 10.24 2.13 -1.99
CA LYS A 165 11.70 1.91 -1.97
C LYS A 165 12.08 0.68 -1.15
N ALA A 166 11.51 0.50 0.04
CA ALA A 166 11.80 -0.62 0.92
C ALA A 166 11.46 -1.98 0.27
N LEU A 167 10.34 -2.06 -0.45
CA LEU A 167 9.95 -3.30 -1.12
C LEU A 167 10.56 -3.45 -2.52
N GLY A 168 11.05 -2.38 -3.14
CA GLY A 168 11.54 -2.38 -4.53
C GLY A 168 10.47 -2.71 -5.59
N ILE A 169 9.20 -2.82 -5.19
CA ILE A 169 8.07 -3.22 -6.03
C ILE A 169 6.83 -2.38 -5.76
N GLY A 170 5.84 -2.55 -6.63
CA GLY A 170 4.57 -1.84 -6.57
C GLY A 170 4.59 -0.48 -7.26
N THR A 171 3.41 0.08 -7.42
CA THR A 171 3.19 1.34 -8.15
C THR A 171 2.34 2.28 -7.32
N ILE A 172 2.75 3.54 -7.23
CA ILE A 172 1.96 4.61 -6.64
C ILE A 172 1.02 5.17 -7.71
N SER A 173 -0.28 5.23 -7.42
CA SER A 173 -1.25 5.77 -8.37
C SER A 173 -1.17 7.29 -8.52
N GLY A 174 -1.71 7.81 -9.61
CA GLY A 174 -2.11 9.22 -9.67
C GLY A 174 -3.15 9.58 -8.60
N LEU A 175 -3.39 10.88 -8.41
CA LEU A 175 -4.34 11.41 -7.43
C LEU A 175 -5.74 10.85 -7.67
N ARG A 176 -6.30 10.19 -6.66
CA ARG A 176 -7.68 9.69 -6.65
C ARG A 176 -8.55 10.73 -5.98
N LYS A 177 -9.56 11.22 -6.69
CA LYS A 177 -10.62 12.04 -6.11
C LYS A 177 -11.56 11.09 -5.35
N SER A 178 -11.75 11.37 -4.07
CA SER A 178 -12.82 10.73 -3.31
C SER A 178 -14.06 11.63 -3.33
N LYS A 179 -15.24 11.04 -3.09
CA LYS A 179 -16.45 11.84 -2.90
C LYS A 179 -16.34 12.57 -1.56
N PRO A 180 -16.80 13.82 -1.42
CA PRO A 180 -16.88 14.48 -0.12
C PRO A 180 -17.62 13.58 0.90
N PRO A 181 -17.21 13.56 2.18
CA PRO A 181 -16.23 14.43 2.83
C PRO A 181 -14.77 13.95 2.75
N TRP A 182 -14.49 12.88 2.01
CA TRP A 182 -13.19 12.22 2.03
C TRP A 182 -12.11 13.00 1.28
N LYS A 183 -10.91 13.09 1.87
CA LYS A 183 -9.77 13.74 1.25
C LYS A 183 -9.31 12.96 0.00
N PRO A 184 -8.82 13.66 -1.04
CA PRO A 184 -8.09 13.00 -2.12
C PRO A 184 -6.91 12.19 -1.57
N TYR A 185 -6.62 11.06 -2.21
CA TYR A 185 -5.56 10.16 -1.78
C TYR A 185 -4.80 9.58 -2.96
N ARG A 186 -3.60 9.07 -2.69
CA ARG A 186 -2.88 8.16 -3.58
C ARG A 186 -2.77 6.81 -2.90
N ARG A 187 -2.45 5.79 -3.68
CA ARG A 187 -2.27 4.45 -3.16
C ARG A 187 -1.04 3.80 -3.75
N TRP A 188 -0.25 3.15 -2.91
CA TRP A 188 0.69 2.13 -3.37
C TRP A 188 -0.08 0.83 -3.59
N ARG A 189 0.21 0.14 -4.71
CA ARG A 189 -0.47 -1.10 -5.09
C ARG A 189 0.49 -2.10 -5.75
N VAL A 190 0.37 -3.37 -5.37
CA VAL A 190 0.96 -4.54 -6.05
C VAL A 190 -0.19 -5.43 -6.52
N PHE A 191 -0.13 -5.95 -7.75
CA PHE A 191 -1.29 -6.61 -8.38
C PHE A 191 -0.96 -7.84 -9.24
N SER A 192 0.31 -8.24 -9.38
CA SER A 192 0.65 -9.52 -10.02
C SER A 192 0.91 -10.56 -8.95
N VAL A 193 0.49 -11.81 -9.18
CA VAL A 193 0.57 -12.89 -8.20
C VAL A 193 1.99 -13.03 -7.65
N GLU A 194 2.99 -13.04 -8.54
CA GLU A 194 4.40 -13.22 -8.20
C GLU A 194 4.91 -12.07 -7.34
N LYS A 195 4.58 -10.82 -7.69
CA LYS A 195 5.00 -9.64 -6.93
C LYS A 195 4.26 -9.54 -5.60
N VAL A 196 2.99 -9.94 -5.54
CA VAL A 196 2.23 -9.99 -4.29
C VAL A 196 2.87 -10.99 -3.34
N PHE A 197 3.19 -12.18 -3.81
CA PHE A 197 3.80 -13.22 -2.98
C PHE A 197 5.20 -12.81 -2.52
N LEU A 198 6.00 -12.18 -3.39
CA LEU A 198 7.28 -11.60 -3.01
C LEU A 198 7.12 -10.51 -1.94
N ALA A 199 6.19 -9.57 -2.12
CA ALA A 199 5.91 -8.52 -1.13
C ALA A 199 5.52 -9.12 0.22
N LEU A 200 4.63 -10.11 0.22
CA LEU A 200 4.18 -10.79 1.42
C LEU A 200 5.31 -11.54 2.09
N HIS A 201 6.18 -12.22 1.34
CA HIS A 201 7.36 -12.90 1.87
C HIS A 201 8.29 -11.91 2.59
N MET A 202 8.56 -10.74 2.00
CA MET A 202 9.39 -9.70 2.60
C MET A 202 8.77 -9.09 3.86
N LEU A 203 7.44 -8.90 3.88
CA LEU A 203 6.72 -8.32 5.02
C LEU A 203 6.41 -9.35 6.12
N TRP A 204 6.39 -10.64 5.80
CA TRP A 204 5.90 -11.72 6.67
C TRP A 204 6.48 -11.70 8.08
N PRO A 205 7.81 -11.50 8.27
CA PRO A 205 8.39 -11.50 9.62
C PRO A 205 7.82 -10.41 10.52
N PHE A 206 7.34 -9.30 9.94
CA PHE A 206 7.04 -8.07 10.65
C PHE A 206 5.54 -7.79 10.82
N ILE A 207 4.70 -8.24 9.89
CA ILE A 207 3.25 -8.00 9.93
C ILE A 207 2.54 -8.87 10.98
N GLY A 208 1.49 -8.30 11.58
CA GLY A 208 0.67 -8.92 12.63
C GLY A 208 -0.35 -9.94 12.12
N ASN A 209 -1.07 -10.55 13.05
CA ASN A 209 -1.94 -11.69 12.75
C ASN A 209 -3.08 -11.37 11.79
N VAL A 210 -3.66 -10.17 11.90
CA VAL A 210 -4.76 -9.73 11.02
C VAL A 210 -4.31 -9.69 9.56
N LYS A 211 -3.18 -9.05 9.27
CA LYS A 211 -2.67 -8.96 7.89
C LYS A 211 -2.15 -10.31 7.40
N ARG A 212 -1.56 -11.15 8.26
CA ARG A 212 -1.23 -12.55 7.92
C ARG A 212 -2.47 -13.37 7.57
N ALA A 213 -3.58 -13.21 8.28
CA ALA A 213 -4.84 -13.90 7.99
C ALA A 213 -5.43 -13.45 6.64
N GLN A 214 -5.45 -12.12 6.38
CA GLN A 214 -5.84 -11.56 5.09
C GLN A 214 -4.98 -12.12 3.94
N ALA A 215 -3.66 -12.16 4.14
CA ALA A 215 -2.72 -12.71 3.18
C ALA A 215 -2.94 -14.20 2.91
N ARG A 216 -3.09 -15.03 3.95
CA ARG A 216 -3.38 -16.46 3.81
C ARG A 216 -4.66 -16.69 3.01
N HIS A 217 -5.73 -15.97 3.36
CA HIS A 217 -6.99 -16.08 2.64
C HIS A 217 -6.84 -15.75 1.15
N ALA A 218 -6.18 -14.63 0.82
CA ALA A 218 -5.96 -14.24 -0.56
C ALA A 218 -5.08 -15.24 -1.32
N MET A 219 -4.01 -15.75 -0.69
CA MET A 219 -3.12 -16.75 -1.29
C MET A 219 -3.85 -18.06 -1.54
N GLN A 220 -4.65 -18.55 -0.59
CA GLN A 220 -5.44 -19.77 -0.73
C GLN A 220 -6.40 -19.69 -1.91
N VAL A 221 -7.16 -18.60 -2.03
CA VAL A 221 -8.08 -18.41 -3.16
C VAL A 221 -7.31 -18.42 -4.48
N VAL A 222 -6.19 -17.72 -4.56
CA VAL A 222 -5.43 -17.61 -5.82
C VAL A 222 -4.78 -18.93 -6.23
N LEU A 223 -4.22 -19.69 -5.28
CA LEU A 223 -3.58 -20.99 -5.54
C LEU A 223 -4.58 -22.09 -5.87
N ALA A 224 -5.83 -21.98 -5.40
CA ALA A 224 -6.88 -22.94 -5.72
C ALA A 224 -7.53 -22.70 -7.10
N GLN A 225 -7.26 -21.56 -7.74
CA GLN A 225 -7.80 -21.28 -9.07
C GLN A 225 -6.99 -22.02 -10.14
N PRO A 226 -7.65 -22.49 -11.23
CA PRO A 226 -6.95 -23.09 -12.34
C PRO A 226 -6.02 -22.07 -13.02
N ASP A 227 -4.89 -22.52 -13.54
CA ASP A 227 -4.02 -21.65 -14.32
C ASP A 227 -4.81 -21.04 -15.48
N LEU A 228 -4.75 -19.72 -15.58
CA LEU A 228 -5.29 -19.03 -16.76
C LEU A 228 -4.41 -19.39 -17.95
N VAL A 229 -4.99 -20.12 -18.89
CA VAL A 229 -4.39 -20.29 -20.22
C VAL A 229 -4.11 -18.90 -20.77
N ARG A 230 -2.83 -18.54 -20.86
CA ARG A 230 -2.44 -17.24 -21.39
C ARG A 230 -2.80 -17.20 -22.88
N GLY A 231 -3.16 -16.02 -23.39
CA GLY A 231 -3.62 -15.86 -24.78
C GLY A 231 -5.11 -16.15 -24.95
N ASN A 232 -5.73 -15.55 -25.98
CA ASN A 232 -7.10 -15.90 -26.35
C ASN A 232 -7.03 -16.90 -27.54
N PRO A 233 -7.62 -18.11 -27.41
CA PRO A 233 -7.61 -19.12 -28.47
C PRO A 233 -8.17 -18.62 -29.81
N ALA A 234 -9.04 -17.60 -29.80
CA ALA A 234 -9.59 -16.97 -30.99
C ALA A 234 -8.58 -16.06 -31.74
N PHE A 235 -7.38 -15.80 -31.21
CA PHE A 235 -6.30 -15.10 -31.92
C PHE A 235 -5.44 -16.03 -32.80
N GLY A 236 -5.89 -17.28 -33.00
CA GLY A 236 -5.31 -18.22 -33.96
C GLY A 236 -4.59 -19.40 -33.30
N VAL A 237 -4.14 -20.32 -34.16
CA VAL A 237 -3.49 -21.60 -33.80
C VAL A 237 -2.40 -21.38 -32.76
N ALA A 238 -2.36 -22.26 -31.75
CA ALA A 238 -1.24 -22.41 -30.84
C ALA A 238 0.06 -22.51 -31.68
N GLY A 239 0.84 -21.43 -31.76
CA GLY A 239 2.02 -21.38 -32.64
C GLY A 239 2.47 -19.99 -33.05
N ALA A 240 1.58 -18.99 -33.17
CA ALA A 240 2.00 -17.62 -33.45
C ALA A 240 2.46 -16.88 -32.18
N ARG A 241 3.47 -17.45 -31.48
CA ARG A 241 4.06 -16.88 -30.24
C ARG A 241 4.56 -15.46 -30.45
N TYR A 242 4.99 -15.11 -31.66
CA TYR A 242 5.54 -13.81 -31.99
C TYR A 242 4.68 -13.07 -33.01
N CYS A 243 4.56 -11.75 -32.88
CA CYS A 243 3.98 -10.90 -33.92
C CYS A 243 4.98 -10.69 -35.07
N LEU A 244 4.55 -10.06 -36.16
CA LEU A 244 5.43 -9.75 -37.30
C LEU A 244 6.62 -8.85 -36.93
N ARG A 245 6.58 -8.19 -35.76
CA ARG A 245 7.70 -7.40 -35.18
C ARG A 245 8.48 -8.16 -34.10
N GLY A 246 8.31 -9.48 -33.97
CA GLY A 246 9.04 -10.32 -33.01
C GLY A 246 8.56 -10.21 -31.55
N HIS A 247 7.50 -9.46 -31.25
CA HIS A 247 6.98 -9.37 -29.88
C HIS A 247 6.16 -10.59 -29.50
N ASP A 248 6.38 -11.08 -28.28
CA ASP A 248 5.61 -12.18 -27.72
C ASP A 248 4.11 -11.80 -27.57
N LYS A 249 3.24 -12.43 -28.39
CA LYS A 249 1.78 -12.22 -28.39
C LYS A 249 1.12 -12.78 -27.14
N TRP A 250 1.78 -13.68 -26.42
CA TRP A 250 1.23 -14.39 -25.26
C TRP A 250 1.05 -13.47 -24.03
N ASN A 251 1.63 -12.26 -24.08
CA ASN A 251 1.45 -11.20 -23.08
C ASN A 251 0.26 -10.26 -23.38
N ALA A 252 -0.51 -10.52 -24.44
CA ALA A 252 -1.66 -9.70 -24.82
C ALA A 252 -2.94 -10.16 -24.10
N ARG A 253 -3.66 -9.19 -23.49
CA ARG A 253 -4.96 -9.43 -22.84
C ARG A 253 -5.97 -10.08 -23.80
N ILE A 254 -6.82 -10.93 -23.24
CA ILE A 254 -7.94 -11.68 -23.86
C ILE A 254 -9.04 -10.83 -24.52
N ARG A 255 -9.02 -9.49 -24.42
CA ARG A 255 -10.03 -8.69 -25.11
C ARG A 255 -9.58 -8.40 -26.54
N PRO A 256 -10.48 -8.47 -27.54
CA PRO A 256 -10.32 -7.74 -28.78
C PRO A 256 -9.94 -6.29 -28.45
N PHE A 257 -8.83 -5.81 -29.01
CA PHE A 257 -8.44 -4.42 -28.84
C PHE A 257 -9.50 -3.53 -29.49
N LYS A 258 -10.35 -2.87 -28.68
CA LYS A 258 -11.25 -1.82 -29.14
C LYS A 258 -10.47 -0.50 -29.10
N GLY A 259 -10.04 -0.02 -30.26
CA GLY A 259 -9.34 1.26 -30.39
C GLY A 259 -10.15 2.39 -29.75
N ARG A 260 -9.49 3.29 -29.00
CA ARG A 260 -10.10 4.56 -28.60
C ARG A 260 -9.76 5.59 -29.66
N GLY A 261 -10.68 5.84 -30.59
CA GLY A 261 -10.55 6.82 -31.68
C GLY A 261 -11.23 6.34 -32.97
N LYS A 262 -11.26 7.20 -33.99
CA LYS A 262 -11.84 7.02 -35.35
C LYS A 262 -11.32 5.80 -36.16
N ASN A 263 -10.72 4.81 -35.52
CA ASN A 263 -10.30 3.55 -36.16
C ASN A 263 -11.48 2.56 -36.24
N GLU A 264 -12.67 3.03 -36.59
CA GLU A 264 -13.76 2.16 -37.08
C GLU A 264 -13.52 1.71 -38.53
N GLU A 265 -12.54 2.32 -39.21
CA GLU A 265 -12.26 2.12 -40.64
C GLU A 265 -11.45 0.85 -40.99
N ASP A 266 -10.79 0.19 -40.03
CA ASP A 266 -10.10 -1.09 -40.28
C ASP A 266 -10.60 -2.19 -39.32
N PRO A 267 -11.60 -2.97 -39.72
CA PRO A 267 -12.15 -4.06 -38.93
C PRO A 267 -11.16 -5.21 -38.70
N LEU A 268 -9.95 -5.21 -39.29
CA LEU A 268 -8.96 -6.28 -39.13
C LEU A 268 -7.71 -5.85 -38.35
N ASN A 269 -7.57 -4.57 -37.98
CA ASN A 269 -6.37 -4.05 -37.32
C ASN A 269 -6.07 -4.76 -35.97
N HIS A 270 -7.13 -5.17 -35.25
CA HIS A 270 -7.01 -5.88 -33.98
C HIS A 270 -6.48 -7.33 -34.11
N PHE A 271 -6.46 -7.90 -35.32
CA PHE A 271 -5.83 -9.20 -35.60
C PHE A 271 -4.34 -9.09 -35.92
N ARG A 272 -3.87 -7.91 -36.35
CA ARG A 272 -2.52 -7.72 -36.91
C ARG A 272 -1.49 -7.18 -35.92
N GLN A 273 -1.91 -6.61 -34.78
CA GLN A 273 -1.00 -5.94 -33.85
C GLN A 273 -1.04 -6.54 -32.43
N CYS A 274 0.11 -6.95 -31.91
CA CYS A 274 0.24 -7.30 -30.49
C CYS A 274 0.18 -6.05 -29.60
N MET A 275 -0.10 -6.22 -28.31
CA MET A 275 -0.21 -5.12 -27.35
C MET A 275 1.06 -4.26 -27.21
N THR A 276 2.24 -4.83 -27.44
CA THR A 276 3.51 -4.09 -27.45
C THR A 276 3.54 -3.10 -28.62
N CYS A 277 3.26 -3.58 -29.84
CA CYS A 277 3.14 -2.71 -31.02
C CYS A 277 2.11 -1.60 -30.81
N VAL A 278 0.94 -1.92 -30.24
CA VAL A 278 -0.11 -0.94 -29.96
C VAL A 278 0.35 0.13 -28.95
N ARG A 279 1.09 -0.26 -27.91
CA ARG A 279 1.63 0.67 -26.91
C ARG A 279 2.73 1.55 -27.48
N GLU A 280 3.59 0.99 -28.32
CA GLU A 280 4.63 1.73 -29.04
C GLU A 280 4.02 2.76 -29.99
N ASP A 281 3.03 2.36 -30.80
CA ASP A 281 2.31 3.26 -31.68
C ASP A 281 1.59 4.36 -30.88
N ALA A 282 0.95 4.02 -29.76
CA ALA A 282 0.30 5.00 -28.88
C ALA A 282 1.32 5.96 -28.23
N ARG A 283 2.50 5.46 -27.86
CA ARG A 283 3.61 6.27 -27.31
C ARG A 283 4.13 7.21 -28.41
N ALA A 284 4.42 6.71 -29.60
CA ALA A 284 4.87 7.48 -30.75
C ALA A 284 3.86 8.59 -31.12
N LYS A 285 2.56 8.28 -31.15
CA LYS A 285 1.49 9.29 -31.38
C LYS A 285 1.45 10.38 -30.31
N ARG A 286 1.66 10.04 -29.03
CA ARG A 286 1.75 11.03 -27.94
C ARG A 286 3.00 11.89 -28.06
N THR A 287 4.14 11.30 -28.45
CA THR A 287 5.39 12.04 -28.67
C THR A 287 5.26 12.99 -29.85
N LYS A 288 4.57 12.56 -30.93
CA LYS A 288 4.30 13.40 -32.11
C LYS A 288 3.36 14.58 -31.80
N LYS A 289 2.34 14.38 -30.93
CA LYS A 289 1.46 15.46 -30.43
C LYS A 289 2.14 16.43 -29.43
N ARG A 290 3.32 16.09 -28.92
CA ARG A 290 4.08 16.89 -27.94
C ARG A 290 5.24 17.66 -28.57
N ARG A 291 5.50 17.48 -29.86
CA ARG A 291 6.39 18.38 -30.60
C ARG A 291 5.58 19.63 -30.97
N PRO A 292 6.09 20.85 -30.69
CA PRO A 292 5.43 22.09 -31.06
C PRO A 292 5.24 22.19 -32.58
#